data_AF-A0A0E9MY94-F1
#
_entry.id   AF-A0A0E9MY94-F1
#
_cell.length_a   1.000
_cell.length_b   1.000
_cell.length_c   1.000
_cell.angle_alpha   90.00
_cell.angle_beta   90.00
_cell.angle_gamma   90.00
#
_symmetry.space_group_name_H-M   'P 1'
#
loop_
_entity.id
_entity.type
_entity.pdbx_description
1 polymer ?
#
loop_
_entity_poly.entity_id
_entity_poly.type
_entity_poly.pdbx_seq_one_letter_code
_entity_poly.pdbx_strand_id
1 'polypeptide(L)'
;MHNSMESSFTLEALIDQYIRENEAILDFLHSNGQDLENTDFRLYIDTLRNTRYNAALGLDFQYTLLYSKQGAELLKGFDLNNISRLLASLIRLQEFNLDAYAEAAHFEWAVMRRTIEAKKIINEGINAAKQKVEELERLLAVIGR
;
A
#
# COMPACT_ATOMS: atom_id res chain seq x y z
N MET A 1 19.35 25.22 -29.16
CA MET A 1 19.67 23.85 -28.70
C MET A 1 19.28 23.77 -27.23
N HIS A 2 18.07 23.28 -26.94
CA HIS A 2 17.66 22.98 -25.58
C HIS A 2 18.15 21.57 -25.26
N ASN A 3 19.17 21.48 -24.41
CA ASN A 3 19.47 20.23 -23.72
C ASN A 3 18.42 20.04 -22.63
N SER A 4 17.37 19.29 -22.92
CA SER A 4 16.56 18.66 -21.89
C SER A 4 17.43 17.59 -21.22
N MET A 5 17.94 17.89 -20.03
CA MET A 5 18.30 16.85 -19.07
C MET A 5 17.00 16.08 -18.75
N GLU A 6 16.68 15.08 -19.55
CA GLU A 6 15.78 14.03 -19.13
C GLU A 6 16.50 13.32 -17.98
N SER A 7 16.09 13.59 -16.74
CA SER A 7 16.44 12.70 -15.64
C SER A 7 15.92 11.33 -16.03
N SER A 8 16.80 10.34 -16.20
CA SER A 8 16.36 8.99 -16.49
C SER A 8 15.56 8.48 -15.30
N PHE A 9 14.25 8.58 -15.39
CA PHE A 9 13.34 8.13 -14.36
C PHE A 9 13.36 6.60 -14.37
N THR A 10 13.86 5.99 -13.30
CA THR A 10 13.91 4.52 -13.19
C THR A 10 12.69 4.00 -12.44
N LEU A 11 12.25 2.79 -12.79
CA LEU A 11 11.18 2.09 -12.07
C LEU A 11 11.53 1.91 -10.57
N GLU A 12 12.81 1.70 -10.26
CA GLU A 12 13.32 1.64 -8.87
C GLU A 12 13.05 2.94 -8.11
N ALA A 13 13.43 4.08 -8.71
CA ALA A 13 13.26 5.38 -8.09
C ALA A 13 11.78 5.70 -7.85
N LEU A 14 10.89 5.24 -8.74
CA LEU A 14 9.43 5.34 -8.56
C LEU A 14 8.96 4.50 -7.38
N ILE A 15 9.34 3.22 -7.31
CA ILE A 15 8.93 2.31 -6.24
C ILE A 15 9.42 2.83 -4.88
N ASP A 16 10.68 3.26 -4.80
CA ASP A 16 11.24 3.85 -3.59
C ASP A 16 10.51 5.14 -3.19
N GLN A 17 10.08 5.95 -4.17
CA GLN A 17 9.25 7.12 -3.88
C GLN A 17 7.91 6.72 -3.27
N TYR A 18 7.22 5.72 -3.85
CA TYR A 18 5.95 5.21 -3.31
C TYR A 18 6.11 4.71 -1.87
N ILE A 19 7.16 3.92 -1.60
CA ILE A 19 7.45 3.42 -0.24
C ILE A 19 7.69 4.59 0.73
N ARG A 20 8.50 5.59 0.36
CA ARG A 20 8.76 6.75 1.21
C ARG A 20 7.51 7.55 1.52
N GLU A 21 6.63 7.75 0.54
CA GLU A 21 5.37 8.47 0.77
C GLU A 21 4.40 7.66 1.65
N ASN A 22 4.36 6.32 1.51
CA ASN A 22 3.63 5.44 2.43
C ASN A 22 4.14 5.59 3.88
N GLU A 23 5.46 5.58 4.07
CA GLU A 23 6.09 5.73 5.39
C GLU A 23 5.75 7.08 6.01
N ALA A 24 5.83 8.17 5.24
CA ALA A 24 5.47 9.51 5.73
C ALA A 24 4.01 9.60 6.21
N ILE A 25 3.08 8.94 5.50
CA ILE A 25 1.67 8.91 5.90
C ILE A 25 1.49 8.04 7.15
N LEU A 26 2.15 6.89 7.22
CA LEU A 26 2.10 5.99 8.39
C LEU A 26 2.62 6.68 9.66
N ASP A 27 3.73 7.40 9.56
CA ASP A 27 4.30 8.15 10.68
C ASP A 27 3.33 9.21 11.18
N PHE A 28 2.65 9.92 10.28
CA PHE A 28 1.59 10.86 10.63
C PHE A 28 0.41 10.16 11.35
N LEU A 29 -0.08 9.05 10.81
CA LEU A 29 -1.21 8.32 11.38
C LEU A 29 -0.90 7.83 12.80
N HIS A 30 0.30 7.27 13.03
CA HIS A 30 0.70 6.78 14.35
C HIS A 30 0.98 7.89 15.37
N SER A 31 1.46 9.06 14.93
CA SER A 31 1.85 10.14 15.84
C SER A 31 0.72 11.10 16.18
N ASN A 32 -0.15 11.40 15.21
CA ASN A 32 -1.15 12.46 15.33
C ASN A 32 -2.54 12.01 14.87
N GLY A 33 -2.65 11.10 13.90
CA GLY A 33 -3.92 10.77 13.22
C GLY A 33 -4.83 9.76 13.91
N GLN A 34 -4.42 9.15 15.03
CA GLN A 34 -5.23 8.15 15.74
C GLN A 34 -6.14 8.73 16.84
N ASP A 35 -5.88 9.96 17.31
CA ASP A 35 -6.68 10.60 18.37
C ASP A 35 -7.76 11.52 17.78
N LEU A 36 -8.79 10.92 17.18
CA LEU A 36 -9.86 11.64 16.46
C LEU A 36 -10.57 12.71 17.29
N GLU A 37 -10.53 12.64 18.61
CA GLU A 37 -11.15 13.64 19.50
C GLU A 37 -10.27 14.88 19.67
N ASN A 38 -8.93 14.74 19.57
CA ASN A 38 -7.98 15.83 19.84
C ASN A 38 -7.09 16.22 18.66
N THR A 39 -7.15 15.52 17.52
CA THR A 39 -6.29 15.83 16.36
C THR A 39 -6.68 17.16 15.70
N ASP A 40 -5.70 18.06 15.54
CA ASP A 40 -5.86 19.26 14.71
C ASP A 40 -5.95 18.87 13.22
N PHE A 41 -7.12 19.11 12.61
CA PHE A 41 -7.39 18.83 11.21
C PHE A 41 -6.42 19.52 10.22
N ARG A 42 -5.74 20.60 10.64
CA ARG A 42 -4.69 21.25 9.82
C ARG A 42 -3.52 20.32 9.54
N LEU A 43 -3.18 19.43 10.47
CA LEU A 43 -2.09 18.47 10.28
C LEU A 43 -2.41 17.46 9.17
N TYR A 44 -3.69 17.08 9.00
CA TYR A 44 -4.12 16.29 7.86
C TYR A 44 -3.97 17.05 6.54
N ILE A 45 -4.41 18.31 6.49
CA ILE A 45 -4.29 19.15 5.28
C ILE A 45 -2.83 19.32 4.89
N ASP A 46 -1.95 19.60 5.85
CA ASP A 46 -0.53 19.78 5.59
C ASP A 46 0.13 18.48 5.13
N THR A 47 -0.22 17.35 5.74
CA THR A 47 0.23 16.03 5.28
C THR A 47 -0.21 15.77 3.85
N LEU A 48 -1.50 15.96 3.53
CA LEU A 48 -2.04 15.79 2.16
C LEU A 48 -1.42 16.74 1.12
N ARG A 49 -0.97 17.93 1.53
CA ARG A 49 -0.25 18.86 0.64
C ARG A 49 1.18 18.40 0.36
N ASN A 50 1.81 17.79 1.35
CA ASN A 50 3.21 17.36 1.29
C ASN A 50 3.37 15.99 0.63
N THR A 51 2.43 15.08 0.86
CA THR A 51 2.37 13.77 0.21
C THR A 51 1.41 13.87 -0.97
N ARG A 52 1.91 14.01 -2.21
CA ARG A 52 1.06 14.00 -3.42
C ARG A 52 0.64 12.58 -3.78
N TYR A 53 0.38 11.78 -2.75
CA TYR A 53 0.28 10.34 -2.79
C TYR A 53 -1.16 9.89 -2.93
N ASN A 54 -1.38 8.78 -3.65
CA ASN A 54 -2.66 8.11 -3.72
C ASN A 54 -2.47 6.59 -3.60
N ALA A 55 -2.96 6.03 -2.50
CA ALA A 55 -2.81 4.61 -2.19
C ALA A 55 -3.52 3.70 -3.19
N ALA A 56 -4.70 4.09 -3.68
CA ALA A 56 -5.42 3.35 -4.70
C ALA A 56 -4.63 3.32 -6.03
N LEU A 57 -4.03 4.44 -6.42
CA LEU A 57 -3.17 4.50 -7.60
C LEU A 57 -1.90 3.64 -7.42
N GLY A 58 -1.36 3.55 -6.20
CA GLY A 58 -0.23 2.66 -5.89
C GLY A 58 -0.58 1.19 -6.07
N LEU A 59 -1.78 0.80 -5.66
CA LEU A 59 -2.30 -0.55 -5.89
C LEU A 59 -2.54 -0.82 -7.39
N ASP A 60 -3.14 0.12 -8.13
CA ASP A 60 -3.34 0.02 -9.59
C ASP A 60 -2.02 -0.06 -10.37
N PHE A 61 -1.02 0.71 -9.94
CA PHE A 61 0.32 0.67 -10.51
C PHE A 61 0.94 -0.72 -10.34
N GLN A 62 0.83 -1.30 -9.15
CA GLN A 62 1.28 -2.66 -8.89
C GLN A 62 0.52 -3.68 -9.74
N TYR A 63 -0.81 -3.57 -9.85
CA TYR A 63 -1.61 -4.41 -10.76
C TYR A 63 -1.07 -4.36 -12.19
N THR A 64 -0.79 -3.14 -12.66
CA THR A 64 -0.25 -2.93 -14.00
C THR A 64 1.13 -3.58 -14.16
N LEU A 65 2.01 -3.48 -13.16
CA LEU A 65 3.32 -4.12 -13.20
C LEU A 65 3.23 -5.66 -13.25
N LEU A 66 2.34 -6.26 -12.46
CA LEU A 66 2.23 -7.72 -12.33
C LEU A 66 1.51 -8.37 -13.51
N TYR A 67 0.46 -7.73 -14.03
CA TYR A 67 -0.47 -8.37 -14.95
C TYR A 67 -0.37 -7.86 -16.40
N SER A 68 0.31 -6.73 -16.65
CA SER A 68 0.51 -6.26 -18.03
C SER A 68 1.73 -6.91 -18.70
N LYS A 69 1.66 -7.10 -20.02
CA LYS A 69 2.80 -7.60 -20.81
C LYS A 69 4.04 -6.71 -20.66
N GLN A 70 3.85 -5.39 -20.64
CA GLN A 70 4.94 -4.43 -20.47
C GLN A 70 5.54 -4.50 -19.06
N GLY A 71 4.69 -4.63 -18.04
CA GLY A 71 5.11 -4.84 -16.65
C GLY A 71 5.96 -6.11 -16.50
N ALA A 72 5.52 -7.23 -17.08
CA ALA A 72 6.28 -8.47 -17.07
C ALA A 72 7.66 -8.34 -17.73
N GLU A 73 7.79 -7.58 -18.81
CA GLU A 73 9.09 -7.30 -19.44
C GLU A 73 9.97 -6.40 -18.56
N LEU A 74 9.39 -5.37 -17.92
CA LEU A 74 10.10 -4.48 -16.98
C LEU A 74 10.63 -5.24 -15.76
N LEU A 75 9.92 -6.28 -15.31
CA LEU A 75 10.32 -7.09 -14.17
C LEU A 75 11.50 -8.04 -14.44
N LYS A 76 11.80 -8.38 -15.71
CA LYS A 76 12.89 -9.33 -16.05
C LYS A 76 14.29 -8.86 -15.64
N GLY A 77 14.49 -7.55 -15.50
CA GLY A 77 15.75 -6.94 -15.09
C GLY A 77 15.74 -6.37 -13.67
N PHE A 78 14.70 -6.65 -12.88
CA PHE A 78 14.41 -5.95 -11.63
C PHE A 78 14.49 -6.89 -10.42
N ASP A 79 14.88 -6.35 -9.26
CA ASP A 79 14.84 -7.11 -8.00
C ASP A 79 13.40 -7.25 -7.51
N LEU A 80 12.86 -8.47 -7.59
CA LEU A 80 11.50 -8.79 -7.17
C LEU A 80 11.26 -8.53 -5.66
N ASN A 81 12.32 -8.42 -4.85
CA ASN A 81 12.19 -7.99 -3.45
C ASN A 81 11.65 -6.57 -3.31
N ASN A 82 11.92 -5.68 -4.26
CA ASN A 82 11.39 -4.31 -4.23
C ASN A 82 9.85 -4.30 -4.41
N ILE A 83 9.32 -5.22 -5.22
CA ILE A 83 7.87 -5.39 -5.39
C ILE A 83 7.24 -5.97 -4.11
N SER A 84 7.88 -6.97 -3.50
CA SER A 84 7.49 -7.50 -2.18
C SER A 84 7.45 -6.40 -1.10
N ARG A 85 8.46 -5.53 -1.07
CA ARG A 85 8.52 -4.37 -0.15
C ARG A 85 7.40 -3.35 -0.42
N LEU A 86 7.14 -3.03 -1.70
CA LEU A 86 6.05 -2.13 -2.07
C LEU A 86 4.70 -2.68 -1.58
N LEU A 87 4.43 -3.95 -1.86
CA LEU A 87 3.24 -4.68 -1.42
C LEU A 87 3.05 -4.62 0.10
N ALA A 88 4.11 -4.92 0.86
CA ALA A 88 4.07 -4.84 2.32
C ALA A 88 3.81 -3.41 2.82
N SER A 89 4.36 -2.39 2.15
CA SER A 89 4.12 -0.99 2.52
C SER A 89 2.67 -0.55 2.26
N LEU A 90 2.04 -1.05 1.19
CA LEU A 90 0.63 -0.78 0.87
C LEU A 90 -0.32 -1.42 1.88
N ILE A 91 -0.05 -2.68 2.27
CA ILE A 91 -0.80 -3.35 3.35
C ILE A 91 -0.78 -2.51 4.63
N ARG A 92 0.40 -2.04 5.04
CA ARG A 92 0.52 -1.23 6.26
C ARG A 92 -0.26 0.08 6.15
N LEU A 93 -0.17 0.75 5.01
CA LEU A 93 -0.89 2.02 4.79
C LEU A 93 -2.42 1.83 4.77
N GLN A 94 -2.89 0.71 4.20
CA GLN A 94 -4.30 0.39 4.07
C GLN A 94 -4.62 -0.94 4.76
N GLU A 95 -4.46 -1.00 6.08
CA GLU A 95 -4.58 -2.22 6.90
C GLU A 95 -5.92 -2.97 6.71
N PHE A 96 -6.98 -2.29 6.30
CA PHE A 96 -8.29 -2.89 6.08
C PHE A 96 -8.65 -3.11 4.61
N ASN A 97 -7.73 -2.82 3.69
CA ASN A 97 -7.91 -3.09 2.25
C ASN A 97 -7.50 -4.53 1.93
N LEU A 98 -8.50 -5.42 1.83
CA LEU A 98 -8.28 -6.86 1.63
C LEU A 98 -7.62 -7.21 0.29
N ASP A 99 -7.78 -6.36 -0.73
CA ASP A 99 -7.15 -6.56 -2.03
C ASP A 99 -5.62 -6.51 -1.91
N ALA A 100 -5.09 -5.61 -1.10
CA ALA A 100 -3.65 -5.52 -0.85
C ALA A 100 -3.07 -6.81 -0.24
N TYR A 101 -3.81 -7.46 0.67
CA TYR A 101 -3.41 -8.74 1.25
C TYR A 101 -3.47 -9.88 0.25
N ALA A 102 -4.55 -9.96 -0.53
CA ALA A 102 -4.73 -11.00 -1.54
C ALA A 102 -3.60 -10.95 -2.59
N GLU A 103 -3.28 -9.76 -3.09
CA GLU A 103 -2.23 -9.57 -4.07
C GLU A 103 -0.83 -9.82 -3.50
N ALA A 104 -0.55 -9.34 -2.29
CA ALA A 104 0.73 -9.60 -1.63
C ALA A 104 0.97 -11.10 -1.44
N ALA A 105 -0.04 -11.82 -0.96
CA ALA A 105 0.05 -13.25 -0.78
C ALA A 105 0.19 -14.01 -2.11
N HIS A 106 -0.56 -13.59 -3.14
CA HIS A 106 -0.45 -14.18 -4.47
C HIS A 106 0.94 -13.97 -5.05
N PHE A 107 1.51 -12.77 -4.93
CA PHE A 107 2.86 -12.47 -5.36
C PHE A 107 3.90 -13.33 -4.64
N GLU A 108 3.85 -13.39 -3.30
CA GLU A 108 4.79 -14.20 -2.52
C GLU A 108 4.70 -15.69 -2.90
N TRP A 109 3.50 -16.21 -3.13
CA TRP A 109 3.32 -17.61 -3.48
C TRP A 109 3.66 -17.93 -4.94
N ALA A 110 3.08 -17.21 -5.90
CA ALA A 110 3.15 -17.54 -7.32
C ALA A 110 4.43 -17.04 -7.99
N VAL A 111 4.98 -15.90 -7.55
CA VAL A 111 6.17 -15.28 -8.14
C VAL A 111 7.41 -15.61 -7.31
N MET A 112 7.38 -15.35 -5.99
CA MET A 112 8.55 -15.54 -5.11
C MET A 112 8.72 -16.98 -4.61
N ARG A 113 7.70 -17.83 -4.74
CA ARG A 113 7.62 -19.20 -4.19
C ARG A 113 7.80 -19.28 -2.67
N ARG A 114 7.50 -18.20 -1.95
CA ARG A 114 7.55 -18.07 -0.49
C ARG A 114 6.22 -18.42 0.16
N THR A 115 5.96 -19.71 0.26
CA THR A 115 4.68 -20.24 0.76
C THR A 115 4.40 -19.84 2.22
N ILE A 116 5.43 -19.73 3.06
CA ILE A 116 5.26 -19.40 4.49
C ILE A 116 4.80 -17.95 4.64
N GLU A 117 5.48 -17.03 3.95
CA GLU A 117 5.15 -15.61 3.91
C GLU A 117 3.75 -15.38 3.35
N ALA A 118 3.40 -16.03 2.23
CA ALA A 118 2.07 -15.93 1.65
C ALA A 118 0.97 -16.35 2.64
N LYS A 119 1.16 -17.47 3.37
CA LYS A 119 0.22 -17.91 4.41
C LYS A 119 0.09 -16.92 5.55
N LYS A 120 1.20 -16.30 5.96
CA LYS A 120 1.20 -15.26 7.00
C LYS A 120 0.35 -14.07 6.56
N ILE A 121 0.59 -13.55 5.36
CA ILE A 121 -0.16 -12.42 4.79
C ILE A 121 -1.66 -12.73 4.70
N ILE A 122 -2.03 -13.93 4.22
CA ILE A 122 -3.44 -14.35 4.15
C ILE A 122 -4.09 -14.34 5.53
N ASN A 123 -3.42 -14.89 6.54
CA ASN A 123 -3.95 -14.92 7.89
C ASN A 123 -4.12 -13.51 8.48
N GLU A 124 -3.17 -12.61 8.23
CA GLU A 124 -3.29 -11.20 8.62
C GLU A 124 -4.50 -10.53 7.95
N GLY A 125 -4.69 -10.73 6.64
CA GLY A 125 -5.83 -10.19 5.91
C GLY A 125 -7.17 -10.74 6.41
N ILE A 126 -7.25 -12.04 6.72
CA ILE A 126 -8.44 -12.65 7.32
C ILE A 126 -8.75 -12.02 8.69
N ASN A 127 -7.74 -11.75 9.50
CA ASN A 127 -7.93 -11.12 10.80
C ASN A 127 -8.41 -9.67 10.67
N ALA A 128 -7.82 -8.89 9.76
CA ALA A 128 -8.27 -7.53 9.47
C ALA A 128 -9.73 -7.50 8.98
N ALA A 129 -10.12 -8.45 8.11
CA ALA A 129 -11.50 -8.59 7.65
C ALA A 129 -12.46 -8.83 8.81
N LYS A 130 -12.13 -9.76 9.72
CA LYS A 130 -12.94 -10.06 10.90
C LYS A 130 -13.12 -8.83 11.79
N GLN A 131 -12.05 -8.09 12.05
CA GLN A 131 -12.12 -6.86 12.86
C GLN A 131 -13.08 -5.83 12.25
N LYS A 132 -13.06 -5.64 10.93
CA LYS A 132 -14.00 -4.71 10.28
C LYS A 132 -15.43 -5.21 10.23
N VAL A 133 -15.64 -6.52 10.08
CA VAL A 133 -16.98 -7.09 10.23
C VAL A 133 -17.53 -6.82 11.64
N GLU A 134 -16.74 -7.08 12.68
CA GLU A 134 -17.15 -6.81 14.07
C GLU A 134 -17.47 -5.32 14.31
N GLU A 135 -16.70 -4.40 13.71
CA GLU A 135 -16.97 -2.97 13.77
C GLU A 135 -18.30 -2.61 13.12
N LEU A 136 -18.57 -3.14 11.92
CA LEU A 136 -19.84 -2.93 11.22
C LEU A 136 -21.03 -3.51 12.00
N GLU A 137 -20.88 -4.69 12.60
CA GLU A 137 -21.90 -5.30 13.44
C GLU A 137 -22.21 -4.44 14.68
N ARG A 138 -21.18 -3.88 15.33
CA ARG A 138 -21.36 -2.94 16.44
C ARG A 138 -22.10 -1.67 16.00
N LEU A 139 -21.72 -1.09 14.87
CA LEU A 139 -22.37 0.09 14.32
C LEU A 139 -23.84 -0.19 13.99
N LEU A 140 -24.13 -1.33 13.36
CA LEU A 140 -25.49 -1.77 13.05
C LEU A 140 -26.36 -1.90 14.31
N ALA A 141 -25.80 -2.45 15.39
CA ALA A 141 -26.51 -2.59 16.67
C ALA A 141 -26.81 -1.24 17.35
N VAL A 142 -26.00 -0.21 17.11
CA VAL A 142 -26.24 1.15 17.59
C VAL A 142 -27.29 1.87 16.73
N ILE A 143 -27.20 1.76 15.40
CA ILE A 143 -28.13 2.39 14.46
C ILE A 143 -29.53 1.76 14.53
N GLY A 144 -29.62 0.46 14.83
CA GLY A 144 -30.88 -0.26 14.96
C GLY A 144 -31.67 0.02 16.25
N ARG A 145 -31.26 1.01 17.06
CA ARG A 145 -31.97 1.50 18.25
C ARG A 145 -32.58 2.87 17.99
#